data_AF-A0A7K3X6Z0-F1
#
_entry.id   AF-A0A7K3X6Z0-F1
#
_cell.length_a   1.000
_cell.length_b   1.000
_cell.length_c   1.000
_cell.angle_alpha   90.00
_cell.angle_beta   90.00
_cell.angle_gamma   90.00
#
_symmetry.space_group_name_H-M   'P 1'
#
loop_
_entity.id
_entity.type
_entity.pdbx_description
1 polymer ?
#
loop_
_entity_poly.entity_id
_entity_poly.type
_entity_poly.pdbx_seq_one_letter_code
_entity_poly.pdbx_strand_id
1 'polypeptide(L)'
;MPEWWQAGLWGLLAGSALLIGAVAGFFARVPRRVIASVMAFGAGVLLSAVSFELIAEAHEQAGLVPVAIGAAVGALTYTGANVLLARRGARHRKRSGDEQPSEQEQPGSGTAIAIGALLDGVPESVVIGASLLAGGPVSLVTVIAVFLSNVPEGLSSAAGMRQAGRTRRYVFLLWTAIALVSGAAALAGYTLLGGAPPEVLATITALAAGAILAMITDTMVPEAFEDAHLLVGLITVLGFLTAFALSHA
;
A
#
# COMPACT_ATOMS: atom_id res chain seq x y z
N MET A 1 -26.02 0.57 8.66
CA MET A 1 -24.88 0.75 9.59
C MET A 1 -24.31 2.14 9.40
N PRO A 2 -23.82 2.83 10.44
CA PRO A 2 -23.22 4.16 10.29
C PRO A 2 -22.04 4.13 9.30
N GLU A 3 -21.91 5.13 8.44
CA GLU A 3 -20.91 5.16 7.35
C GLU A 3 -19.46 5.17 7.86
N TRP A 4 -19.19 5.83 8.99
CA TRP A 4 -17.87 5.77 9.64
C TRP A 4 -17.46 4.35 10.07
N TRP A 5 -18.44 3.51 10.39
CA TRP A 5 -18.23 2.10 10.67
C TRP A 5 -17.97 1.28 9.41
N GLN A 6 -18.61 1.64 8.30
CA GLN A 6 -18.29 1.06 7.00
C GLN A 6 -16.86 1.41 6.58
N ALA A 7 -16.43 2.67 6.76
CA ALA A 7 -15.06 3.11 6.45
C ALA A 7 -14.01 2.27 7.16
N GLY A 8 -14.17 2.08 8.47
CA GLY A 8 -13.26 1.24 9.26
C GLY A 8 -13.26 -0.22 8.80
N LEU A 9 -14.43 -0.78 8.46
CA LEU A 9 -14.54 -2.16 7.97
C LEU A 9 -13.91 -2.34 6.58
N TRP A 10 -14.06 -1.38 5.68
CA TRP A 10 -13.41 -1.42 4.36
C TRP A 10 -11.89 -1.29 4.47
N GLY A 11 -11.41 -0.41 5.33
CA GLY A 11 -9.98 -0.33 5.65
C GLY A 11 -9.44 -1.63 6.28
N LEU A 12 -10.20 -2.26 7.18
CA LEU A 12 -9.84 -3.54 7.77
C LEU A 12 -9.85 -4.68 6.73
N LEU A 13 -10.83 -4.68 5.81
CA LEU A 13 -10.91 -5.65 4.73
C LEU A 13 -9.68 -5.54 3.83
N ALA A 14 -9.36 -4.32 3.37
CA ALA A 14 -8.16 -4.05 2.59
C ALA A 14 -6.88 -4.43 3.35
N GLY A 15 -6.79 -4.11 4.64
CA GLY A 15 -5.65 -4.48 5.50
C GLY A 15 -5.55 -5.99 5.77
N SER A 16 -6.66 -6.73 5.72
CA SER A 16 -6.66 -8.19 5.92
C SER A 16 -5.92 -8.94 4.80
N ALA A 17 -5.81 -8.34 3.61
CA ALA A 17 -4.98 -8.85 2.52
C ALA A 17 -3.51 -9.04 2.93
N LEU A 18 -2.97 -8.13 3.77
CA LEU A 18 -1.61 -8.25 4.30
C LEU A 18 -1.45 -9.52 5.14
N LEU A 19 -2.46 -9.87 5.95
CA LEU A 19 -2.47 -11.11 6.73
C LEU A 19 -2.58 -12.35 5.84
N ILE A 20 -3.43 -12.32 4.82
CA ILE A 20 -3.59 -13.42 3.85
C ILE A 20 -2.25 -13.65 3.12
N GLY A 21 -1.65 -12.59 2.60
CA GLY A 21 -0.32 -12.61 2.02
C GLY A 21 0.71 -13.17 3.00
N ALA A 22 0.70 -12.70 4.25
CA ALA A 22 1.65 -13.14 5.27
C ALA A 22 1.52 -14.62 5.61
N VAL A 23 0.31 -15.16 5.67
CA VAL A 23 0.07 -16.60 5.84
C VAL A 23 0.71 -17.38 4.69
N ALA A 24 0.47 -16.96 3.45
CA ALA A 24 1.05 -17.60 2.27
C ALA A 24 2.59 -17.51 2.28
N GLY A 25 3.16 -16.32 2.49
CA GLY A 25 4.61 -16.09 2.49
C GLY A 25 5.34 -16.83 3.62
N PHE A 26 4.70 -16.93 4.80
CA PHE A 26 5.29 -17.58 5.95
C PHE A 26 5.20 -19.11 5.89
N PHE A 27 4.08 -19.69 5.43
CA PHE A 27 3.93 -21.15 5.41
C PHE A 27 4.36 -21.79 4.09
N ALA A 28 4.15 -21.13 2.95
CA ALA A 28 4.57 -21.66 1.65
C ALA A 28 6.03 -21.28 1.34
N ARG A 29 6.78 -22.18 0.70
CA ARG A 29 8.09 -21.85 0.12
C ARG A 29 7.86 -21.29 -1.28
N VAL A 30 7.42 -20.04 -1.33
CA VAL A 30 7.14 -19.33 -2.58
C VAL A 30 8.48 -18.98 -3.26
N PRO A 31 8.71 -19.38 -4.53
CA PRO A 31 9.91 -18.99 -5.26
C PRO A 31 9.98 -17.47 -5.44
N ARG A 32 11.18 -16.88 -5.37
CA ARG A 32 11.40 -15.42 -5.54
C ARG A 32 10.77 -14.86 -6.82
N ARG A 33 10.86 -15.60 -7.93
CA ARG A 33 10.21 -15.23 -9.20
C ARG A 33 8.70 -15.04 -9.10
N VAL A 34 8.03 -15.86 -8.27
CA VAL A 34 6.59 -15.75 -8.04
C VAL A 34 6.29 -14.53 -7.18
N ILE A 35 7.08 -14.29 -6.14
CA ILE A 35 6.98 -13.07 -5.31
C ILE A 35 7.11 -11.82 -6.19
N ALA A 36 8.17 -11.75 -6.99
CA ALA A 36 8.41 -10.65 -7.93
C ALA A 36 7.29 -10.47 -8.95
N SER A 37 6.72 -11.57 -9.47
CA SER A 37 5.56 -11.51 -10.39
C SER A 37 4.32 -10.95 -9.70
N VAL A 38 4.04 -11.39 -8.47
CA VAL A 38 2.88 -10.93 -7.70
C VAL A 38 3.06 -9.46 -7.28
N MET A 39 4.29 -9.03 -6.94
CA MET A 39 4.64 -7.62 -6.71
C MET A 39 4.47 -6.77 -7.97
N ALA A 40 4.93 -7.24 -9.13
CA ALA A 40 4.76 -6.56 -10.42
C ALA A 40 3.28 -6.34 -10.75
N PHE A 41 2.44 -7.35 -10.52
CA PHE A 41 1.00 -7.29 -10.73
C PHE A 41 0.35 -6.26 -9.79
N GLY A 42 0.66 -6.33 -8.49
CA GLY A 42 0.15 -5.39 -7.49
C GLY A 42 0.54 -3.93 -7.79
N ALA A 43 1.77 -3.70 -8.25
CA ALA A 43 2.23 -2.37 -8.68
C ALA A 43 1.40 -1.84 -9.84
N GLY A 44 1.07 -2.69 -10.82
CA GLY A 44 0.20 -2.34 -11.94
C GLY A 44 -1.21 -1.97 -11.50
N VAL A 45 -1.79 -2.77 -10.59
CA VAL A 45 -3.12 -2.53 -10.01
C VAL A 45 -3.17 -1.16 -9.33
N LEU A 46 -2.20 -0.83 -8.48
CA LEU A 46 -2.16 0.47 -7.81
C LEU A 46 -1.87 1.62 -8.77
N LEU A 47 -1.00 1.45 -9.77
CA LEU A 47 -0.77 2.48 -10.79
C LEU A 47 -2.09 2.86 -11.49
N SER A 48 -2.92 1.88 -11.81
CA SER A 48 -4.24 2.11 -12.41
C SER A 48 -5.17 2.87 -11.46
N ALA A 49 -5.33 2.37 -10.23
CA ALA A 49 -6.18 3.01 -9.22
C ALA A 49 -5.74 4.45 -8.94
N VAL A 50 -4.45 4.69 -8.76
CA VAL A 50 -3.94 6.04 -8.50
C VAL A 50 -4.17 6.96 -9.70
N SER A 51 -4.00 6.47 -10.92
CA SER A 51 -4.16 7.30 -12.12
C SER A 51 -5.61 7.75 -12.32
N PHE A 52 -6.56 6.81 -12.22
CA PHE A 52 -7.95 7.06 -12.60
C PHE A 52 -8.84 7.37 -11.40
N GLU A 53 -8.74 6.62 -10.31
CA GLU A 53 -9.64 6.76 -9.16
C GLU A 53 -9.20 7.87 -8.21
N LEU A 54 -7.92 8.28 -8.23
CA LEU A 54 -7.40 9.30 -7.32
C LEU A 54 -7.01 10.58 -8.03
N ILE A 55 -6.05 10.53 -8.97
CA ILE A 55 -5.52 11.74 -9.61
C ILE A 55 -6.52 12.36 -10.57
N ALA A 56 -7.13 11.55 -11.45
CA ALA A 56 -8.12 12.07 -12.40
C ALA A 56 -9.36 12.61 -11.68
N GLU A 57 -9.93 11.85 -10.74
CA GLU A 57 -11.07 12.28 -9.94
C GLU A 57 -10.78 13.55 -9.12
N ALA A 58 -9.63 13.62 -8.44
CA ALA A 58 -9.24 14.84 -7.71
C ALA A 58 -9.05 16.04 -8.65
N HIS A 59 -8.60 15.80 -9.89
CA HIS A 59 -8.43 16.85 -10.89
C HIS A 59 -9.77 17.39 -11.38
N GLU A 60 -10.75 16.52 -11.58
CA GLU A 60 -12.12 16.92 -11.92
C GLU A 60 -12.75 17.76 -10.80
N GLN A 61 -12.46 17.45 -9.54
CA GLN A 61 -13.03 18.15 -8.38
C GLN A 61 -12.35 19.49 -8.06
N ALA A 62 -11.02 19.59 -8.18
CA ALA A 62 -10.26 20.76 -7.69
C ALA A 62 -9.35 21.42 -8.74
N GLY A 63 -9.26 20.88 -9.95
CA GLY A 63 -8.37 21.37 -10.99
C GLY A 63 -6.90 21.00 -10.76
N LEU A 64 -6.02 21.52 -11.62
CA LEU A 64 -4.62 21.06 -11.70
C LEU A 64 -3.78 21.46 -10.48
N VAL A 65 -3.91 22.70 -10.02
CA VAL A 65 -3.00 23.27 -9.01
C VAL A 65 -3.11 22.55 -7.66
N PRO A 66 -4.31 22.34 -7.08
CA PRO A 66 -4.44 21.65 -5.80
C PRO A 66 -3.97 20.18 -5.88
N VAL A 67 -4.27 19.50 -7.00
CA VAL A 67 -3.82 18.13 -7.24
C VAL A 67 -2.31 18.03 -7.36
N ALA A 68 -1.68 18.89 -8.16
CA ALA A 68 -0.23 18.90 -8.32
C ALA A 68 0.49 19.18 -7.00
N ILE A 69 -0.01 20.15 -6.22
CA ILE A 69 0.55 20.47 -4.89
C ILE A 69 0.36 19.28 -3.94
N GLY A 70 -0.87 18.75 -3.85
CA GLY A 70 -1.19 17.60 -3.02
C GLY A 70 -0.27 16.43 -3.32
N ALA A 71 -0.23 15.98 -4.58
CA ALA A 71 0.60 14.87 -5.01
C ALA A 71 2.11 15.11 -4.76
N ALA A 72 2.63 16.30 -5.05
CA ALA A 72 4.02 16.61 -4.77
C ALA A 72 4.33 16.55 -3.26
N VAL A 73 3.47 17.13 -2.42
CA VAL A 73 3.62 17.09 -0.96
C VAL A 73 3.53 15.65 -0.43
N GLY A 74 2.61 14.85 -0.96
CA GLY A 74 2.48 13.43 -0.64
C GLY A 74 3.73 12.63 -0.95
N ALA A 75 4.24 12.77 -2.18
CA ALA A 75 5.47 12.13 -2.61
C ALA A 75 6.67 12.56 -1.77
N LEU A 76 6.80 13.86 -1.46
CA LEU A 76 7.85 14.40 -0.59
C LEU A 76 7.75 13.88 0.84
N THR A 77 6.53 13.76 1.38
CA THR A 77 6.28 13.25 2.73
C THR A 77 6.68 11.78 2.82
N TYR A 78 6.23 10.97 1.86
CA TYR A 78 6.60 9.56 1.78
C TYR A 78 8.12 9.39 1.62
N THR A 79 8.72 10.09 0.65
CA THR A 79 10.17 10.03 0.38
C THR A 79 10.97 10.48 1.61
N GLY A 80 10.56 11.57 2.27
CA GLY A 80 11.22 12.06 3.48
C GLY A 80 11.15 11.06 4.64
N ALA A 81 9.99 10.43 4.84
CA ALA A 81 9.82 9.36 5.82
C ALA A 81 10.71 8.14 5.47
N ASN A 82 10.77 7.77 4.18
CA ASN A 82 11.58 6.66 3.71
C ASN A 82 13.10 6.94 3.86
N VAL A 83 13.54 8.17 3.59
CA VAL A 83 14.93 8.61 3.81
C VAL A 83 15.28 8.59 5.30
N LEU A 84 14.38 9.07 6.17
CA LEU A 84 14.59 9.03 7.62
C LEU A 84 14.72 7.60 8.14
N LEU A 85 13.89 6.68 7.62
CA LEU A 85 13.97 5.26 7.92
C LEU A 85 15.29 4.65 7.39
N ALA A 86 15.66 4.94 6.15
CA ALA A 86 16.88 4.42 5.54
C ALA A 86 18.13 4.85 6.34
N ARG A 87 18.17 6.10 6.83
CA ARG A 87 19.25 6.59 7.71
C ARG A 87 19.34 5.86 9.06
N ARG A 88 18.27 5.19 9.48
CA ARG A 88 18.22 4.35 10.69
C ARG A 88 18.48 2.86 10.41
N GLY A 89 18.97 2.51 9.22
CA GLY A 89 19.30 1.13 8.83
C GLY A 89 18.16 0.37 8.13
N ALA A 90 17.00 0.98 7.91
CA ALA A 90 15.81 0.30 7.42
C ALA A 90 15.73 0.13 5.89
N ARG A 91 16.82 0.30 5.14
CA ARG A 91 16.78 0.46 3.67
C ARG A 91 16.23 -0.76 2.92
N HIS A 92 16.53 -1.97 3.37
CA HIS A 92 16.11 -3.23 2.71
C HIS A 92 14.93 -3.92 3.41
N ARG A 93 14.16 -3.18 4.22
CA ARG A 93 13.08 -3.71 5.07
C ARG A 93 11.94 -4.44 4.34
N LYS A 94 11.79 -4.28 3.03
CA LYS A 94 10.69 -4.90 2.25
C LYS A 94 11.14 -5.99 1.28
N ARG A 95 12.43 -6.34 1.29
CA ARG A 95 12.98 -7.33 0.37
C ARG A 95 12.73 -8.75 0.82
N SER A 96 12.27 -9.60 -0.09
CA SER A 96 12.14 -11.05 0.11
C SER A 96 13.45 -11.82 -0.14
N GLY A 97 14.49 -11.11 -0.62
CA GLY A 97 15.84 -11.60 -0.88
C GLY A 97 16.74 -11.75 0.34
N ASP A 98 18.02 -12.06 0.11
CA ASP A 98 19.06 -12.24 1.15
C ASP A 98 19.47 -10.92 1.82
N GLU A 99 18.89 -9.81 1.37
CA GLU A 99 19.25 -8.47 1.83
C GLU A 99 18.41 -7.98 3.02
N GLN A 100 17.41 -8.76 3.46
CA GLN A 100 16.65 -8.44 4.67
C GLN A 100 17.47 -8.83 5.91
N PRO A 101 17.92 -7.88 6.74
CA PRO A 101 18.77 -8.19 7.88
C PRO A 101 17.97 -8.88 8.99
N SER A 102 18.55 -9.92 9.60
CA SER A 102 18.04 -10.53 10.83
C SER A 102 18.19 -9.59 12.03
N GLU A 103 17.49 -9.85 13.16
CA GLU A 103 17.74 -9.10 14.42
C GLU A 103 19.21 -9.21 14.85
N GLN A 104 19.87 -10.32 14.55
CA GLN A 104 21.25 -10.55 14.96
C GLN A 104 22.22 -9.70 14.14
N GLU A 105 21.91 -9.44 12.87
CA GLU A 105 22.73 -8.62 11.96
C GLU A 105 22.44 -7.13 12.12
N GLN A 106 21.17 -6.74 12.30
CA GLN A 106 20.77 -5.38 12.60
C GLN A 106 19.67 -5.34 13.67
N PRO A 107 20.03 -5.02 14.93
CA PRO A 107 19.07 -4.79 15.99
C PRO A 107 18.06 -3.70 15.61
N GLY A 108 16.76 -3.99 15.72
CA GLY A 108 15.69 -3.04 15.35
C GLY A 108 15.22 -3.14 13.89
N SER A 109 15.72 -4.12 13.12
CA SER A 109 15.19 -4.41 11.77
C SER A 109 13.70 -4.76 11.79
N GLY A 110 13.18 -5.30 12.91
CA GLY A 110 11.75 -5.52 13.08
C GLY A 110 10.89 -4.23 13.12
N THR A 111 11.35 -3.21 13.85
CA THR A 111 10.63 -1.93 13.94
C THR A 111 10.70 -1.15 12.63
N ALA A 112 11.82 -1.28 11.91
CA ALA A 112 11.97 -0.78 10.54
C ALA A 112 10.91 -1.37 9.58
N ILE A 113 10.70 -2.69 9.60
CA ILE A 113 9.64 -3.36 8.81
C ILE A 113 8.27 -2.82 9.20
N ALA A 114 8.00 -2.70 10.51
CA ALA A 114 6.72 -2.23 11.02
C ALA A 114 6.39 -0.80 10.59
N ILE A 115 7.28 0.15 10.87
CA ILE A 115 7.09 1.56 10.48
C ILE A 115 6.95 1.65 8.97
N GLY A 116 7.75 0.85 8.28
CA GLY A 116 7.72 0.78 6.85
C GLY A 116 6.44 0.23 6.22
N ALA A 117 5.78 -0.73 6.84
CA ALA A 117 4.48 -1.22 6.37
C ALA A 117 3.36 -0.24 6.74
N LEU A 118 3.50 0.46 7.87
CA LEU A 118 2.57 1.54 8.26
C LEU A 118 2.64 2.74 7.32
N LEU A 119 3.84 3.13 6.85
CA LEU A 119 4.00 4.23 5.91
C LEU A 119 3.31 3.98 4.56
N ASP A 120 3.15 2.72 4.18
CA ASP A 120 2.56 2.33 2.91
C ASP A 120 1.05 2.12 3.08
N GLY A 121 0.64 1.40 4.14
CA GLY A 121 -0.78 1.10 4.38
C GLY A 121 -1.63 2.28 4.88
N VAL A 122 -1.04 3.29 5.55
CA VAL A 122 -1.80 4.44 6.05
C VAL A 122 -2.36 5.31 4.91
N PRO A 123 -1.55 5.77 3.92
CA PRO A 123 -2.08 6.50 2.77
C PRO A 123 -3.21 5.77 2.05
N GLU A 124 -3.04 4.48 1.76
CA GLU A 124 -4.06 3.65 1.11
C GLU A 124 -5.36 3.57 1.91
N SER A 125 -5.24 3.42 3.22
CA SER A 125 -6.39 3.29 4.10
C SER A 125 -7.16 4.61 4.24
N VAL A 126 -6.44 5.74 4.37
CA VAL A 126 -7.07 7.07 4.42
C VAL A 126 -7.87 7.33 3.15
N VAL A 127 -7.36 6.94 1.98
CA VAL A 127 -8.05 7.06 0.69
C VAL A 127 -9.35 6.25 0.67
N ILE A 128 -9.32 5.00 1.14
CA ILE A 128 -10.53 4.17 1.25
C ILE A 128 -11.58 4.88 2.13
N GLY A 129 -11.14 5.43 3.27
CA GLY A 129 -12.01 6.19 4.16
C GLY A 129 -12.60 7.46 3.53
N ALA A 130 -11.76 8.23 2.83
CA ALA A 130 -12.16 9.46 2.16
C ALA A 130 -13.11 9.20 0.99
N SER A 131 -12.98 8.07 0.29
CA SER A 131 -13.84 7.72 -0.86
C SER A 131 -15.33 7.60 -0.51
N LEU A 132 -15.64 7.30 0.76
CA LEU A 132 -17.01 7.25 1.28
C LEU A 132 -17.65 8.63 1.45
N LEU A 133 -16.85 9.70 1.49
CA LEU A 133 -17.35 11.07 1.70
C LEU A 133 -17.91 11.71 0.43
N ALA A 134 -17.63 11.14 -0.74
CA ALA A 134 -18.13 11.63 -2.02
C ALA A 134 -19.64 11.36 -2.23
N GLY A 135 -20.35 10.80 -1.24
CA GLY A 135 -21.81 10.60 -1.27
C GLY A 135 -22.29 9.45 -2.16
N GLY A 136 -21.38 8.69 -2.76
CA GLY A 136 -21.64 7.46 -3.51
C GLY A 136 -21.27 6.19 -2.74
N PRO A 137 -21.54 4.98 -3.31
CA PRO A 137 -20.92 3.76 -2.80
C PRO A 137 -19.40 3.93 -2.80
N VAL A 138 -18.72 3.32 -1.81
CA VAL A 138 -17.25 3.22 -1.77
C VAL A 138 -16.73 2.92 -3.17
N SER A 139 -15.61 3.55 -3.59
CA SER A 139 -14.91 3.08 -4.79
C SER A 139 -14.44 1.65 -4.52
N LEU A 140 -15.30 0.69 -4.87
CA LEU A 140 -15.07 -0.74 -4.70
C LEU A 140 -13.82 -1.13 -5.49
N VAL A 141 -13.60 -0.44 -6.61
CA VAL A 141 -12.37 -0.49 -7.40
C VAL A 141 -11.16 -0.18 -6.54
N THR A 142 -11.16 0.96 -5.82
CA THR A 142 -10.03 1.36 -4.96
C THR A 142 -9.80 0.34 -3.84
N VAL A 143 -10.85 -0.13 -3.18
CA VAL A 143 -10.74 -1.17 -2.14
C VAL A 143 -10.16 -2.46 -2.71
N ILE A 144 -10.67 -2.93 -3.85
CA ILE A 144 -10.19 -4.14 -4.50
C ILE A 144 -8.74 -3.96 -4.95
N ALA A 145 -8.39 -2.80 -5.50
CA ALA A 145 -7.03 -2.52 -5.95
C ALA A 145 -6.03 -2.57 -4.79
N VAL A 146 -6.34 -1.89 -3.67
CA VAL A 146 -5.54 -1.93 -2.45
C VAL A 146 -5.49 -3.33 -1.85
N PHE A 147 -6.60 -4.06 -1.85
CA PHE A 147 -6.61 -5.45 -1.39
C PHE A 147 -5.66 -6.33 -2.24
N LEU A 148 -5.76 -6.21 -3.56
CA LEU A 148 -4.95 -6.98 -4.51
C LEU A 148 -3.47 -6.62 -4.47
N SER A 149 -3.09 -5.39 -4.08
CA SER A 149 -1.68 -5.00 -3.90
C SER A 149 -1.11 -5.41 -2.54
N ASN A 150 -1.94 -5.39 -1.50
CA ASN A 150 -1.54 -5.77 -0.14
C ASN A 150 -1.25 -7.27 0.01
N VAL A 151 -1.91 -8.15 -0.76
CA VAL A 151 -1.56 -9.58 -0.78
C VAL A 151 -0.09 -9.81 -1.17
N PRO A 152 0.40 -9.29 -2.33
CA PRO A 152 1.82 -9.29 -2.69
C PRO A 152 2.76 -8.82 -1.59
N GLU A 153 2.43 -7.69 -0.96
CA GLU A 153 3.29 -7.06 0.04
C GLU A 153 3.42 -7.91 1.30
N GLY A 154 2.27 -8.37 1.83
CA GLY A 154 2.23 -9.28 2.98
C GLY A 154 2.98 -10.58 2.71
N LEU A 155 2.83 -11.12 1.49
CA LEU A 155 3.52 -12.33 1.05
C LEU A 155 5.03 -12.13 0.99
N SER A 156 5.50 -11.10 0.27
CA SER A 156 6.92 -10.80 0.10
C SER A 156 7.61 -10.60 1.44
N SER A 157 7.05 -9.72 2.27
CA SER A 157 7.65 -9.33 3.54
C SER A 157 7.60 -10.45 4.59
N ALA A 158 6.53 -11.27 4.63
CA ALA A 158 6.50 -12.44 5.51
C ALA A 158 7.46 -13.57 5.06
N ALA A 159 7.63 -13.76 3.75
CA ALA A 159 8.60 -14.71 3.21
C ALA A 159 10.05 -14.30 3.55
N GLY A 160 10.37 -13.00 3.46
CA GLY A 160 11.64 -12.44 3.91
C GLY A 160 11.84 -12.60 5.43
N MET A 161 10.84 -12.24 6.23
CA MET A 161 10.90 -12.38 7.69
C MET A 161 11.13 -13.83 8.14
N ARG A 162 10.55 -14.81 7.44
CA ARG A 162 10.84 -16.22 7.70
C ARG A 162 12.30 -16.58 7.40
N GLN A 163 12.84 -16.10 6.28
CA GLN A 163 14.26 -16.32 5.91
C GLN A 163 15.19 -15.69 6.95
N ALA A 164 14.85 -14.50 7.44
CA ALA A 164 15.57 -13.79 8.52
C ALA A 164 15.35 -14.41 9.93
N GLY A 165 14.75 -15.60 10.02
CA GLY A 165 14.60 -16.35 11.27
C GLY A 165 13.55 -15.80 12.25
N ARG A 166 12.61 -14.95 11.80
CA ARG A 166 11.58 -14.37 12.69
C ARG A 166 10.55 -15.40 13.13
N THR A 167 10.11 -15.28 14.38
CA THR A 167 9.09 -16.20 14.93
C THR A 167 7.72 -15.96 14.30
N ARG A 168 6.92 -17.03 14.18
CA ARG A 168 5.55 -16.95 13.64
C ARG A 168 4.71 -15.91 14.38
N ARG A 169 4.82 -15.92 15.71
CA ARG A 169 4.08 -15.02 16.60
C ARG A 169 4.39 -13.55 16.30
N TYR A 170 5.67 -13.22 16.09
CA TYR A 170 6.07 -11.87 15.73
C TYR A 170 5.44 -11.43 14.41
N VAL A 171 5.57 -12.24 13.36
CA VAL A 171 5.07 -11.91 12.01
C VAL A 171 3.56 -11.69 12.02
N PHE A 172 2.77 -12.61 12.59
CA PHE A 172 1.32 -12.48 12.57
C PHE A 172 0.78 -11.38 13.51
N LEU A 173 1.43 -11.12 14.65
CA LEU A 173 1.06 -9.99 15.50
C LEU A 173 1.32 -8.66 14.80
N LEU A 174 2.46 -8.55 14.10
CA LEU A 174 2.81 -7.34 13.35
C LEU A 174 1.78 -7.05 12.26
N TRP A 175 1.46 -8.03 11.41
CA TRP A 175 0.48 -7.84 10.33
C TRP A 175 -0.95 -7.62 10.84
N THR A 176 -1.32 -8.25 11.96
CA THR A 176 -2.61 -7.98 12.60
C THR A 176 -2.66 -6.55 13.11
N ALA A 177 -1.60 -6.05 13.74
CA ALA A 177 -1.52 -4.68 14.19
C ALA A 177 -1.61 -3.69 13.03
N ILE A 178 -0.90 -3.94 11.91
CA ILE A 178 -0.96 -3.10 10.72
C ILE A 178 -2.37 -3.09 10.13
N ALA A 179 -3.02 -4.25 9.99
CA ALA A 179 -4.39 -4.32 9.48
C ALA A 179 -5.40 -3.54 10.36
N LEU A 180 -5.24 -3.58 11.69
CA LEU A 180 -6.04 -2.79 12.61
C LEU A 180 -5.77 -1.28 12.47
N VAL A 181 -4.50 -0.90 12.29
CA VAL A 181 -4.13 0.50 12.03
C VAL A 181 -4.68 0.97 10.69
N SER A 182 -4.71 0.12 9.65
CA SER A 182 -5.37 0.41 8.38
C SER A 182 -6.87 0.68 8.56
N GLY A 183 -7.59 -0.17 9.30
CA GLY A 183 -8.99 0.08 9.65
C GLY A 183 -9.19 1.40 10.41
N ALA A 184 -8.32 1.70 11.38
CA ALA A 184 -8.37 2.96 12.12
C ALA A 184 -8.04 4.18 11.23
N ALA A 185 -7.09 4.06 10.31
CA ALA A 185 -6.71 5.10 9.37
C ALA A 185 -7.82 5.40 8.36
N ALA A 186 -8.54 4.39 7.89
CA ALA A 186 -9.72 4.59 7.04
C ALA A 186 -10.87 5.27 7.81
N LEU A 187 -11.12 4.85 9.05
CA LEU A 187 -12.09 5.52 9.91
C LEU A 187 -11.69 6.98 10.19
N ALA A 188 -10.41 7.24 10.45
CA ALA A 188 -9.89 8.60 10.63
C ALA A 188 -10.04 9.43 9.35
N GLY A 189 -9.73 8.85 8.18
CA GLY A 189 -9.93 9.48 6.87
C GLY A 189 -11.39 9.91 6.66
N TYR A 190 -12.36 9.06 6.98
CA TYR A 190 -13.77 9.42 6.89
C TYR A 190 -14.16 10.49 7.92
N THR A 191 -13.84 10.27 9.19
CA THR A 191 -14.34 11.12 10.30
C THR A 191 -13.69 12.49 10.37
N LEU A 192 -12.39 12.59 10.09
CA LEU A 192 -11.66 13.85 10.13
C LEU A 192 -11.91 14.70 8.87
N LEU A 193 -12.24 14.07 7.75
CA LEU A 193 -12.42 14.76 6.48
C LEU A 193 -13.88 15.01 6.10
N GLY A 194 -14.85 14.42 6.79
CA GLY A 194 -16.27 14.49 6.40
C GLY A 194 -16.93 15.88 6.45
N GLY A 195 -16.29 16.87 7.06
CA GLY A 195 -16.72 18.28 7.02
C GLY A 195 -15.89 19.15 6.08
N ALA A 196 -14.93 18.59 5.35
CA ALA A 196 -14.01 19.35 4.52
C ALA A 196 -14.65 19.75 3.17
N PRO A 197 -14.31 20.94 2.63
CA PRO A 197 -14.71 21.32 1.27
C PRO A 197 -14.22 20.32 0.21
N PRO A 198 -14.92 20.17 -0.93
CA PRO A 198 -14.51 19.27 -2.01
C PRO A 198 -13.07 19.49 -2.48
N GLU A 199 -12.61 20.75 -2.54
CA GLU A 199 -11.24 21.07 -2.97
C GLU A 199 -10.19 20.55 -1.97
N VAL A 200 -10.53 20.55 -0.68
CA VAL A 200 -9.66 20.01 0.38
C VAL A 200 -9.62 18.49 0.31
N LEU A 201 -10.77 17.85 0.10
CA LEU A 201 -10.86 16.39 -0.09
C LEU A 201 -10.04 15.93 -1.30
N ALA A 202 -10.18 16.62 -2.43
CA ALA A 202 -9.40 16.36 -3.63
C ALA A 202 -7.89 16.56 -3.41
N THR A 203 -7.50 17.62 -2.69
CA THR A 203 -6.08 17.87 -2.37
C THR A 203 -5.49 16.76 -1.49
N ILE A 204 -6.25 16.28 -0.50
CA ILE A 204 -5.82 15.20 0.40
C ILE A 204 -5.79 13.85 -0.34
N THR A 205 -6.74 13.62 -1.24
CA THR A 205 -6.75 12.45 -2.13
C THR A 205 -5.53 12.46 -3.04
N ALA A 206 -5.20 13.61 -3.64
CA ALA A 206 -4.00 13.79 -4.43
C ALA A 206 -2.72 13.61 -3.61
N LEU A 207 -2.71 14.06 -2.34
CA LEU A 207 -1.61 13.81 -1.41
C LEU A 207 -1.39 12.32 -1.18
N ALA A 208 -2.43 11.56 -0.90
CA ALA A 208 -2.30 10.12 -0.73
C ALA A 208 -1.88 9.44 -2.04
N ALA A 209 -2.42 9.86 -3.18
CA ALA A 209 -2.01 9.38 -4.51
C ALA A 209 -0.51 9.59 -4.78
N GLY A 210 0.01 10.79 -4.49
CA GLY A 210 1.45 11.07 -4.62
C GLY A 210 2.32 10.22 -3.71
N ALA A 211 1.87 9.97 -2.48
CA ALA A 211 2.55 9.05 -1.55
C ALA A 211 2.55 7.60 -2.07
N ILE A 212 1.42 7.12 -2.61
CA ILE A 212 1.30 5.77 -3.19
C ILE A 212 2.18 5.64 -4.44
N LEU A 213 2.23 6.64 -5.34
CA LEU A 213 3.13 6.62 -6.51
C LEU A 213 4.60 6.52 -6.11
N ALA A 214 5.01 7.30 -5.10
CA ALA A 214 6.36 7.22 -4.55
C ALA A 214 6.62 5.83 -3.94
N MET A 215 5.66 5.27 -3.20
CA MET A 215 5.73 3.94 -2.62
C MET A 215 5.93 2.84 -3.65
N ILE A 216 5.12 2.82 -4.72
CA ILE A 216 5.21 1.84 -5.81
C ILE A 216 6.62 1.85 -6.39
N THR A 217 7.16 3.04 -6.63
CA THR A 217 8.47 3.23 -7.26
C THR A 217 9.63 2.89 -6.32
N ASP A 218 9.50 3.18 -5.02
CA ASP A 218 10.56 2.95 -4.04
C ASP A 218 10.62 1.50 -3.54
N THR A 219 9.49 0.77 -3.61
CA THR A 219 9.37 -0.54 -2.96
C THR A 219 8.92 -1.65 -3.91
N MET A 220 7.73 -1.53 -4.51
CA MET A 220 7.15 -2.63 -5.28
C MET A 220 7.87 -2.88 -6.59
N VAL A 221 8.24 -1.81 -7.32
CA VAL A 221 8.96 -1.90 -8.58
C VAL A 221 10.36 -2.50 -8.35
N PRO A 222 11.21 -2.00 -7.43
CA PRO A 222 12.50 -2.61 -7.15
C PRO A 222 12.40 -4.10 -6.78
N GLU A 223 11.43 -4.47 -5.93
CA GLU A 223 11.22 -5.86 -5.53
C GLU A 223 10.81 -6.76 -6.71
N ALA A 224 9.95 -6.25 -7.60
CA ALA A 224 9.56 -6.95 -8.80
C ALA A 224 10.74 -7.14 -9.76
N PHE A 225 11.60 -6.12 -9.88
CA PHE A 225 12.73 -6.16 -10.80
C PHE A 225 13.88 -7.03 -10.28
N GLU A 226 14.19 -7.08 -8.98
CA GLU A 226 15.35 -7.84 -8.49
C GLU A 226 15.36 -9.33 -8.91
N ASP A 227 14.19 -9.97 -9.03
CA ASP A 227 14.10 -11.43 -9.27
C ASP A 227 13.35 -11.87 -10.53
N ALA A 228 12.63 -10.99 -11.24
CA ALA A 228 11.90 -11.33 -12.46
C ALA A 228 12.37 -10.47 -13.66
N HIS A 229 13.31 -10.97 -14.46
CA HIS A 229 14.05 -10.07 -15.36
C HIS A 229 13.67 -10.01 -16.84
N LEU A 230 12.49 -10.51 -17.26
CA LEU A 230 11.99 -10.22 -18.63
C LEU A 230 10.48 -10.00 -18.73
N LEU A 231 9.68 -10.48 -17.76
CA LEU A 231 8.22 -10.42 -17.82
C LEU A 231 7.59 -9.36 -16.91
N VAL A 232 8.36 -8.66 -16.06
CA VAL A 232 7.80 -7.70 -15.08
C VAL A 232 6.95 -6.64 -15.74
N GLY A 233 7.45 -6.02 -16.82
CA GLY A 233 6.67 -5.00 -17.54
C GLY A 233 5.32 -5.53 -18.04
N LEU A 234 5.29 -6.76 -18.59
CA LEU A 234 4.05 -7.38 -19.05
C LEU A 234 3.10 -7.67 -17.87
N ILE A 235 3.61 -8.18 -16.75
CA ILE A 235 2.80 -8.50 -15.57
C ILE A 235 2.25 -7.23 -14.92
N THR A 236 3.03 -6.15 -14.87
CA THR A 236 2.55 -4.83 -14.42
C THR A 236 1.45 -4.31 -15.34
N VAL A 237 1.58 -4.44 -16.65
CA VAL A 237 0.50 -4.09 -17.59
C VAL A 237 -0.75 -4.94 -17.36
N LEU A 238 -0.61 -6.24 -17.09
CA LEU A 238 -1.76 -7.10 -16.78
C LEU A 238 -2.47 -6.67 -15.49
N GLY A 239 -1.72 -6.31 -14.44
CA GLY A 239 -2.29 -5.76 -13.21
C GLY A 239 -3.03 -4.45 -13.46
N PHE A 240 -2.41 -3.55 -14.21
CA PHE A 240 -3.02 -2.27 -14.59
C PHE A 240 -4.32 -2.46 -15.36
N LEU A 241 -4.31 -3.30 -16.40
CA LEU A 241 -5.48 -3.60 -17.22
C LEU A 241 -6.58 -4.31 -16.43
N THR A 242 -6.23 -5.16 -15.47
CA THR A 242 -7.20 -5.82 -14.59
C THR A 242 -7.93 -4.79 -13.74
N ALA A 243 -7.19 -3.89 -13.07
CA ALA A 243 -7.79 -2.83 -12.27
C ALA A 243 -8.59 -1.83 -13.12
N PHE A 244 -8.09 -1.51 -14.31
CA PHE A 244 -8.79 -0.63 -15.25
C PHE A 244 -10.09 -1.25 -15.78
N ALA A 245 -10.09 -2.54 -16.10
CA ALA A 245 -11.30 -3.25 -16.50
C ALA A 245 -12.33 -3.29 -15.36
N LEU A 246 -11.89 -3.45 -14.12
CA LEU A 246 -12.77 -3.41 -12.94
C LEU A 246 -13.39 -2.02 -12.72
N SER A 247 -12.74 -0.93 -13.11
CA SER A 247 -13.34 0.41 -13.02
C SER A 247 -14.33 0.76 -14.13
N HIS A 248 -14.40 -0.06 -15.17
CA HIS A 248 -15.24 0.16 -16.35
C HIS A 248 -16.28 -0.95 -16.59
N ALA A 249 -16.47 -1.86 -15.63
CA ALA A 249 -17.40 -2.99 -15.70
C ALA A 249 -18.68 -2.70 -14.91
#